data_AF-A0A2V9IK26-F1
#
_entry.id   AF-A0A2V9IK26-F1
#
_cell.length_a   1.000
_cell.length_b   1.000
_cell.length_c   1.000
_cell.angle_alpha   90.00
_cell.angle_beta   90.00
_cell.angle_gamma   90.00
#
_symmetry.space_group_name_H-M   'P 1'
#
loop_
_entity.id
_entity.type
_entity.pdbx_description
1 polymer ?
#
loop_
_entity_poly.entity_id
_entity_poly.type
_entity_poly.pdbx_seq_one_letter_code
_entity_poly.pdbx_strand_id
1 'polypeptide(L)'
;MDARLMHQRTDMRVCSSPDFSLALVFLVGVRSSAWGAQAAGTPIPHGTLELIAENEWIGAGHEFHLGLHFQLEKGWHIYWVNPGDSGEPPRVTWQLPADLSAGPMEWPAPRRLETSPNIVDFGYEDAVMLIAPMHADTSVIAERSARLGAEVTVLVCREICLSSKAQLSLILPIKLRQPEPHARTSALFDATRKSLPRPARRDWRRMFS
;
A
#
# COMPACT_ATOMS: atom_id res chain seq x y z
N MET A 1 -33.00 79.83 35.14
CA MET A 1 -32.63 80.59 36.35
C MET A 1 -32.87 79.65 37.52
N ASP A 2 -32.01 78.64 37.63
CA ASP A 2 -30.83 78.63 38.51
C ASP A 2 -31.22 78.68 39.99
N ALA A 3 -30.71 77.84 40.88
CA ALA A 3 -29.74 76.76 40.79
C ALA A 3 -30.02 75.88 42.02
N ARG A 4 -29.70 74.57 41.97
CA ARG A 4 -29.75 73.75 43.18
C ARG A 4 -28.56 72.80 43.29
N LEU A 5 -27.88 73.05 44.41
CA LEU A 5 -27.43 72.10 45.43
C LEU A 5 -26.06 71.45 45.28
N MET A 6 -25.23 71.86 46.25
CA MET A 6 -23.92 71.36 46.62
C MET A 6 -23.99 70.07 47.44
N HIS A 7 -23.07 69.18 47.08
CA HIS A 7 -22.15 68.37 47.90
C HIS A 7 -22.36 68.18 49.40
N GLN A 8 -22.31 66.91 49.81
CA GLN A 8 -21.55 66.27 50.92
C GLN A 8 -22.07 64.81 51.04
N ARG A 9 -21.42 63.75 51.56
CA ARG A 9 -20.06 63.38 51.98
C ARG A 9 -20.15 61.84 52.28
N THR A 10 -19.03 61.12 52.15
CA THR A 10 -18.61 59.91 52.92
C THR A 10 -19.37 58.56 52.91
N ASP A 11 -18.57 57.54 52.59
CA ASP A 11 -18.37 56.22 53.23
C ASP A 11 -19.34 55.04 53.09
N MET A 12 -18.82 54.04 52.35
CA MET A 12 -18.65 52.62 52.73
C MET A 12 -19.67 51.99 53.69
N ARG A 13 -20.41 50.99 53.17
CA ARG A 13 -20.30 49.60 53.65
C ARG A 13 -21.01 48.61 52.73
N VAL A 14 -20.33 47.47 52.62
CA VAL A 14 -20.65 46.22 51.94
C VAL A 14 -21.92 45.57 52.49
N CYS A 15 -22.71 44.94 51.61
CA CYS A 15 -23.44 43.68 51.82
C CYS A 15 -24.12 43.32 50.49
N SER A 16 -23.63 42.30 49.79
CA SER A 16 -24.15 40.91 49.80
C SER A 16 -25.17 40.69 48.68
N SER A 17 -24.81 39.75 47.80
CA SER A 17 -25.43 39.31 46.55
C SER A 17 -26.88 38.86 46.63
N PRO A 18 -27.52 38.74 45.46
CA PRO A 18 -28.06 37.43 45.10
C PRO A 18 -27.70 37.00 43.67
N ASP A 19 -27.07 35.83 43.59
CA ASP A 19 -27.35 34.71 42.69
C ASP A 19 -27.85 35.01 41.26
N PHE A 20 -26.89 35.26 40.36
CA PHE A 20 -27.08 35.06 38.93
C PHE A 20 -26.50 33.70 38.51
N SER A 21 -27.37 32.71 38.41
CA SER A 21 -27.08 31.43 37.75
C SER A 21 -26.75 31.66 36.27
N LEU A 22 -25.47 31.72 35.93
CA LEU A 22 -24.98 31.62 34.56
C LEU A 22 -24.92 30.14 34.17
N ALA A 23 -25.89 29.68 33.39
CA ALA A 23 -25.82 28.41 32.70
C ALA A 23 -24.75 28.47 31.61
N LEU A 24 -23.56 27.92 31.88
CA LEU A 24 -22.49 27.78 30.91
C LEU A 24 -22.79 26.57 30.01
N VAL A 25 -23.29 26.82 28.80
CA VAL A 25 -23.41 25.79 27.76
C VAL A 25 -22.01 25.50 27.20
N PHE A 26 -21.36 24.45 27.73
CA PHE A 26 -20.15 23.89 27.14
C PHE A 26 -20.51 23.18 25.82
N LEU A 27 -20.32 23.87 24.69
CA LEU A 27 -20.25 23.23 23.37
C LEU A 27 -18.96 22.38 23.33
N VAL A 28 -19.09 21.10 23.72
CA VAL A 28 -18.04 20.10 23.49
C VAL A 28 -17.94 19.89 21.98
N GLY A 29 -16.96 20.56 21.36
CA GLY A 29 -16.61 20.33 19.97
C GLY A 29 -16.11 18.89 19.82
N VAL A 30 -16.97 18.01 19.30
CA VAL A 30 -16.59 16.65 18.89
C VAL A 30 -15.60 16.81 17.74
N ARG A 31 -14.30 16.74 18.06
CA ARG A 31 -13.24 16.59 17.06
C ARG A 31 -13.31 15.17 16.54
N SER A 32 -14.04 14.99 15.44
CA SER A 32 -14.00 13.76 14.65
C SER A 32 -12.61 13.62 14.06
N SER A 33 -11.73 12.91 14.77
CA SER A 33 -10.50 12.40 14.19
C SER A 33 -10.92 11.42 13.09
N ALA A 34 -10.76 11.81 11.84
CA ALA A 34 -10.89 10.89 10.72
C ALA A 34 -9.77 9.85 10.86
N TRP A 35 -10.07 8.73 11.50
CA TRP A 35 -9.26 7.53 11.35
C TRP A 35 -9.30 7.18 9.87
N GLY A 36 -8.21 7.47 9.17
CA GLY A 36 -8.01 6.95 7.82
C GLY A 36 -7.98 5.43 7.93
N ALA A 37 -9.08 4.79 7.56
CA ALA A 37 -9.12 3.36 7.36
C ALA A 37 -8.08 3.04 6.28
N GLN A 38 -6.92 2.49 6.69
CA GLN A 38 -6.07 1.80 5.74
C GLN A 38 -6.91 0.64 5.20
N ALA A 39 -7.03 0.53 3.88
CA ALA A 39 -7.59 -0.67 3.28
C ALA A 39 -6.69 -1.83 3.71
N ALA A 40 -7.19 -2.71 4.57
CA ALA A 40 -6.55 -3.99 4.80
C ALA A 40 -6.49 -4.72 3.45
N GLY A 41 -5.35 -5.33 3.12
CA GLY A 41 -5.17 -6.05 1.86
C GLY A 41 -6.29 -7.07 1.63
N THR A 42 -6.56 -7.41 0.37
CA THR A 42 -7.60 -8.38 0.01
C THR A 42 -7.30 -9.72 0.66
N PRO A 43 -8.21 -10.30 1.47
CA PRO A 43 -8.01 -11.60 2.09
C PRO A 43 -7.79 -12.70 1.04
N ILE A 44 -6.80 -13.55 1.30
CA ILE A 44 -6.57 -14.82 0.62
C ILE A 44 -6.50 -15.92 1.70
N PRO A 45 -6.58 -17.22 1.37
CA PRO A 45 -6.41 -18.27 2.36
C PRO A 45 -5.10 -18.07 3.12
N HIS A 46 -5.18 -18.00 4.45
CA HIS A 46 -4.03 -17.84 5.34
C HIS A 46 -3.12 -16.64 5.01
N GLY A 47 -3.71 -15.52 4.57
CA GLY A 47 -2.95 -14.32 4.27
C GLY A 47 -3.75 -13.16 3.70
N THR A 48 -3.03 -12.14 3.28
CA THR A 48 -3.58 -10.98 2.56
C THR A 48 -2.73 -10.67 1.34
N LEU A 49 -3.37 -10.18 0.29
CA LEU A 49 -2.72 -9.70 -0.92
C LEU A 49 -3.14 -8.25 -1.19
N GLU A 50 -2.16 -7.38 -1.36
CA GLU A 50 -2.37 -5.97 -1.68
C GLU A 50 -1.74 -5.61 -3.02
N LEU A 51 -2.42 -4.78 -3.81
CA LEU A 51 -1.83 -4.10 -4.96
C LEU A 51 -1.35 -2.73 -4.47
N ILE A 52 -0.06 -2.47 -4.60
CA ILE A 52 0.56 -1.20 -4.17
C ILE A 52 1.28 -0.53 -5.34
N ALA A 53 1.39 0.79 -5.29
CA ALA A 53 2.16 1.56 -6.26
C ALA A 53 3.48 2.05 -5.64
N GLU A 54 4.54 2.09 -6.44
CA GLU A 54 5.81 2.69 -6.03
C GLU A 54 5.72 4.22 -5.98
N ASN A 55 4.85 4.83 -6.80
CA ASN A 55 4.78 6.26 -7.02
C ASN A 55 3.43 6.87 -6.62
N GLU A 56 3.44 8.16 -6.28
CA GLU A 56 2.24 8.94 -5.94
C GLU A 56 1.32 9.22 -7.15
N TRP A 57 1.88 9.17 -8.36
CA TRP A 57 1.17 9.38 -9.63
C TRP A 57 1.86 8.67 -10.78
N ILE A 58 1.11 8.50 -11.87
CA ILE A 58 1.64 8.04 -13.15
C ILE A 58 2.16 9.25 -13.93
N GLY A 59 3.41 9.19 -14.39
CA GLY A 59 3.99 10.19 -15.29
C GLY A 59 3.80 9.78 -16.75
N ALA A 60 3.24 10.66 -17.59
CA ALA A 60 3.09 10.37 -19.02
C ALA A 60 4.46 10.12 -19.69
N GLY A 61 4.59 9.03 -20.46
CA GLY A 61 5.85 8.62 -21.08
C GLY A 61 6.91 8.07 -20.11
N HIS A 62 6.55 7.81 -18.85
CA HIS A 62 7.45 7.29 -17.83
C HIS A 62 7.08 5.88 -17.40
N GLU A 63 8.10 5.12 -16.99
CA GLU A 63 7.90 3.86 -16.28
C GLU A 63 7.53 4.13 -14.82
N PHE A 64 6.75 3.22 -14.25
CA PHE A 64 6.45 3.13 -12.83
C PHE A 64 6.31 1.66 -12.45
N HIS A 65 6.20 1.34 -11.15
CA HIS A 65 6.05 -0.05 -10.72
C HIS A 65 4.80 -0.23 -9.85
N LEU A 66 4.17 -1.39 -10.04
CA LEU A 66 3.19 -1.93 -9.11
C LEU A 66 3.78 -3.12 -8.37
N GLY A 67 3.33 -3.33 -7.14
CA GLY A 67 3.72 -4.45 -6.29
C GLY A 67 2.52 -5.29 -5.94
N LEU A 68 2.64 -6.60 -6.06
CA LEU A 68 1.75 -7.57 -5.44
C LEU A 68 2.37 -8.00 -4.12
N HIS A 69 1.89 -7.42 -3.03
CA HIS A 69 2.43 -7.63 -1.69
C HIS A 69 1.61 -8.69 -0.95
N PHE A 70 2.22 -9.86 -0.78
CA PHE A 70 1.67 -11.00 -0.06
C PHE A 70 2.16 -10.96 1.39
N GLN A 71 1.25 -11.17 2.33
CA GLN A 71 1.54 -11.47 3.72
C GLN A 71 0.83 -12.78 4.07
N LEU A 72 1.57 -13.74 4.62
CA LEU A 72 1.12 -15.10 4.86
C LEU A 72 1.21 -15.42 6.36
N GLU A 73 0.27 -16.21 6.86
CA GLU A 73 0.37 -16.78 8.19
C GLU A 73 1.59 -17.71 8.27
N LYS A 74 2.22 -17.77 9.44
CA LYS A 74 3.42 -18.58 9.69
C LYS A 74 3.26 -20.01 9.15
N GLY A 75 4.22 -20.49 8.38
CA GLY A 75 4.24 -21.85 7.83
C GLY A 75 3.28 -22.08 6.65
N TRP A 76 2.70 -21.02 6.09
CA TRP A 76 2.06 -21.07 4.76
C TRP A 76 2.96 -20.41 3.72
N HIS A 77 2.88 -20.89 2.48
CA HIS A 77 3.71 -20.42 1.39
C HIS A 77 2.94 -20.24 0.08
N ILE A 78 3.54 -19.47 -0.82
CA ILE A 78 3.19 -19.41 -2.24
C ILE A 78 4.43 -19.74 -3.07
N TYR A 79 4.24 -20.15 -4.32
CA TYR A 79 5.35 -20.64 -5.15
C TYR A 79 6.08 -19.55 -5.93
N TRP A 80 7.34 -19.83 -6.22
CA TRP A 80 8.19 -19.05 -7.12
C TRP A 80 7.85 -19.32 -8.60
N VAL A 81 8.33 -18.47 -9.51
CA VAL A 81 8.12 -18.61 -10.96
C VAL A 81 8.54 -19.99 -11.49
N ASN A 82 9.60 -20.55 -10.93
CA ASN A 82 9.95 -21.96 -11.08
C ASN A 82 9.66 -22.66 -9.74
N PRO A 83 8.52 -23.35 -9.61
CA PRO A 83 8.08 -23.86 -8.32
C PRO A 83 8.88 -25.10 -7.88
N GLY A 84 9.66 -25.74 -8.76
CA GLY A 84 10.35 -26.99 -8.46
C GLY A 84 9.54 -28.22 -8.89
N ASP A 85 9.47 -29.22 -8.01
CA ASP A 85 8.81 -30.50 -8.27
C ASP A 85 7.28 -30.41 -8.22
N SER A 86 6.73 -29.45 -7.45
CA SER A 86 5.29 -29.28 -7.24
C SER A 86 4.90 -27.81 -7.09
N GLY A 87 3.62 -27.51 -7.35
CA GLY A 87 3.03 -26.18 -7.16
C GLY A 87 2.82 -25.36 -8.42
N GLU A 88 2.22 -24.19 -8.27
CA GLU A 88 1.98 -23.23 -9.36
C GLU A 88 2.27 -21.80 -8.88
N PRO A 89 3.00 -21.00 -9.68
CA PRO A 89 3.23 -19.60 -9.34
C PRO A 89 1.93 -18.78 -9.42
N PRO A 90 1.85 -17.66 -8.68
CA PRO A 90 0.81 -16.67 -8.89
C PRO A 90 0.72 -16.23 -10.36
N ARG A 91 -0.50 -16.18 -10.89
CA ARG A 91 -0.80 -15.67 -12.23
C ARG A 91 -1.60 -14.39 -12.13
N VAL A 92 -1.29 -13.42 -12.98
CA VAL A 92 -1.90 -12.09 -12.95
C VAL A 92 -2.52 -11.79 -14.31
N THR A 93 -3.78 -11.39 -14.29
CA THR A 93 -4.47 -10.79 -15.44
C THR A 93 -4.69 -9.32 -15.15
N TRP A 94 -3.94 -8.47 -15.85
CA TRP A 94 -4.00 -7.02 -15.69
C TRP A 94 -5.25 -6.43 -16.36
N GLN A 95 -5.89 -5.50 -15.66
CA GLN A 95 -7.03 -4.71 -16.14
C GLN A 95 -6.59 -3.25 -16.14
N LEU A 96 -5.95 -2.86 -17.24
CA LEU A 96 -5.33 -1.55 -17.40
C LEU A 96 -6.07 -0.74 -18.47
N PRO A 97 -6.09 0.59 -18.35
CA PRO A 97 -6.37 1.50 -19.46
C PRO A 97 -5.51 1.15 -20.69
N ALA A 98 -6.04 1.43 -21.88
CA ALA A 98 -5.40 1.04 -23.14
C ALA A 98 -4.04 1.71 -23.40
N ASP A 99 -3.78 2.84 -22.74
CA ASP A 99 -2.58 3.65 -22.80
C ASP A 99 -1.55 3.27 -21.70
N LEU A 100 -1.83 2.20 -20.93
CA LEU A 100 -0.93 1.62 -19.95
C LEU A 100 -0.67 0.16 -20.28
N SER A 101 0.56 -0.30 -20.05
CA SER A 101 0.94 -1.71 -20.23
C SER A 101 1.80 -2.22 -19.09
N ALA A 102 1.74 -3.54 -18.86
CA ALA A 102 2.54 -4.24 -17.87
C ALA A 102 3.68 -5.01 -18.54
N GLY A 103 4.88 -4.87 -17.98
CA GLY A 103 6.06 -5.65 -18.32
C GLY A 103 6.08 -7.03 -17.62
N PRO A 104 7.15 -7.80 -17.82
CA PRO A 104 7.33 -9.09 -17.14
C PRO A 104 7.48 -8.88 -15.62
N MET A 105 6.80 -9.73 -14.84
CA MET A 105 6.91 -9.73 -13.38
C MET A 105 8.36 -9.99 -12.95
N GLU A 106 8.84 -9.23 -11.98
CA GLU A 106 10.12 -9.41 -11.30
C GLU A 106 9.92 -10.21 -10.02
N TRP A 107 10.71 -11.28 -9.89
CA TRP A 107 10.57 -12.26 -8.82
C TRP A 107 11.80 -12.21 -7.91
N PRO A 108 11.65 -11.87 -6.63
CA PRO A 108 12.70 -12.06 -5.64
C PRO A 108 13.28 -13.48 -5.66
N ALA A 109 14.51 -13.62 -5.18
CA ALA A 109 15.10 -14.95 -4.98
C ALA A 109 14.23 -15.76 -4.00
N PRO A 110 13.89 -17.01 -4.34
CA PRO A 110 13.03 -17.83 -3.51
C PRO A 110 13.79 -18.45 -2.35
N ARG A 111 13.05 -19.09 -1.46
CA ARG A 111 13.57 -20.10 -0.53
C ARG A 111 13.24 -21.48 -1.04
N ARG A 112 14.07 -22.46 -0.68
CA ARG A 112 13.68 -23.86 -0.76
C ARG A 112 12.60 -24.11 0.30
N LEU A 113 11.50 -24.74 -0.10
CA LEU A 113 10.42 -25.13 0.80
C LEU A 113 10.65 -26.57 1.27
N GLU A 114 10.41 -26.82 2.56
CA GLU A 114 10.54 -28.14 3.17
C GLU A 114 9.15 -28.79 3.34
N THR A 115 8.44 -28.97 2.22
CA THR A 115 7.05 -29.46 2.19
C THR A 115 6.95 -30.97 2.38
N SER A 116 7.93 -31.74 1.88
CA SER A 116 7.94 -33.21 1.98
C SER A 116 9.34 -33.80 1.78
N PRO A 117 9.64 -34.99 2.36
CA PRO A 117 10.86 -35.71 2.06
C PRO A 117 10.99 -35.98 0.56
N ASN A 118 12.15 -35.66 -0.01
CA ASN A 118 12.51 -35.88 -1.43
C ASN A 118 11.76 -35.04 -2.47
N ILE A 119 11.01 -34.01 -2.05
CA ILE A 119 10.46 -32.98 -2.94
C ILE A 119 11.26 -31.70 -2.73
N VAL A 120 11.63 -31.03 -3.81
CA VAL A 120 12.32 -29.75 -3.80
C VAL A 120 11.45 -28.70 -4.48
N ASP A 121 10.73 -27.96 -3.64
CA ASP A 121 9.94 -26.82 -4.10
C ASP A 121 10.63 -25.50 -3.76
N PHE A 122 10.29 -24.45 -4.51
CA PHE A 122 10.77 -23.10 -4.33
C PHE A 122 9.62 -22.12 -4.21
N GLY A 123 9.70 -21.24 -3.22
CA GLY A 123 8.65 -20.28 -2.97
C GLY A 123 9.00 -19.27 -1.89
N TYR A 124 7.94 -18.75 -1.28
CA TYR A 124 8.01 -17.67 -0.31
C TYR A 124 7.10 -17.98 0.88
N GLU A 125 7.64 -17.74 2.07
CA GLU A 125 6.95 -17.80 3.36
C GLU A 125 6.92 -16.39 3.96
N ASP A 126 6.06 -16.19 4.97
CA ASP A 126 5.87 -14.95 5.74
C ASP A 126 5.40 -13.75 4.89
N ALA A 127 6.25 -13.19 4.03
CA ALA A 127 5.91 -12.09 3.16
C ALA A 127 6.79 -12.06 1.90
N VAL A 128 6.20 -11.63 0.80
CA VAL A 128 6.92 -11.35 -0.45
C VAL A 128 6.20 -10.27 -1.23
N MET A 129 6.96 -9.43 -1.93
CA MET A 129 6.42 -8.57 -2.96
C MET A 129 6.94 -8.98 -4.33
N LEU A 130 6.03 -9.22 -5.27
CA LEU A 130 6.37 -9.37 -6.68
C LEU A 130 6.20 -8.01 -7.36
N ILE A 131 7.19 -7.58 -8.13
CA ILE A 131 7.16 -6.27 -8.79
C ILE A 131 6.70 -6.44 -10.23
N ALA A 132 5.85 -5.55 -10.70
CA ALA A 132 5.38 -5.46 -12.07
C ALA A 132 5.79 -4.09 -12.63
N PRO A 133 6.79 -4.04 -13.53
CA PRO A 133 7.08 -2.83 -14.28
C PRO A 133 5.87 -2.43 -15.12
N MET A 134 5.56 -1.15 -15.14
CA MET A 134 4.45 -0.58 -15.88
C MET A 134 4.97 0.54 -16.78
N HIS A 135 4.39 0.65 -17.96
CA HIS A 135 4.67 1.72 -18.90
C HIS A 135 3.42 2.56 -19.13
N ALA A 136 3.58 3.88 -19.09
CA ALA A 136 2.56 4.84 -19.48
C ALA A 136 2.93 5.49 -20.81
N ASP A 137 2.07 5.34 -21.83
CA ASP A 137 2.31 5.94 -23.13
C ASP A 137 2.42 7.48 -23.04
N THR A 138 3.11 8.09 -23.99
CA THR A 138 3.18 9.56 -24.07
C THR A 138 1.83 10.20 -24.40
N SER A 139 0.88 9.43 -24.94
CA SER A 139 -0.48 9.86 -25.30
C SER A 139 -1.47 9.81 -24.13
N VAL A 140 -1.05 9.31 -22.96
CA VAL A 140 -1.90 9.23 -21.77
C VAL A 140 -2.47 10.61 -21.44
N ILE A 141 -3.79 10.69 -21.32
CA ILE A 141 -4.49 11.95 -21.10
C ILE A 141 -4.28 12.41 -19.65
N ALA A 142 -3.52 13.50 -19.49
CA ALA A 142 -3.33 14.15 -18.21
C ALA A 142 -4.63 14.76 -17.65
N GLU A 143 -4.64 14.98 -16.32
CA GLU A 143 -5.77 15.51 -15.54
C GLU A 143 -6.92 14.53 -15.29
N ARG A 144 -6.62 13.24 -15.38
CA ARG A 144 -7.49 12.15 -14.92
C ARG A 144 -6.75 11.25 -13.94
N SER A 145 -7.50 10.40 -13.25
CA SER A 145 -6.94 9.27 -12.52
C SER A 145 -7.13 8.00 -13.32
N ALA A 146 -6.12 7.14 -13.35
CA ALA A 146 -6.20 5.80 -13.92
C ALA A 146 -6.58 4.80 -12.82
N ARG A 147 -7.55 3.93 -13.10
CA ARG A 147 -7.81 2.74 -12.30
C ARG A 147 -6.91 1.62 -12.82
N LEU A 148 -6.08 1.08 -11.94
CA LEU A 148 -5.19 -0.05 -12.22
C LEU A 148 -5.77 -1.28 -11.52
N GLY A 149 -6.17 -2.29 -12.28
CA GLY A 149 -6.75 -3.52 -11.75
C GLY A 149 -5.87 -4.75 -12.00
N ALA A 150 -5.97 -5.73 -11.11
CA ALA A 150 -5.31 -7.03 -11.25
C ALA A 150 -6.23 -8.15 -10.73
N GLU A 151 -6.49 -9.16 -11.55
CA GLU A 151 -7.01 -10.45 -11.09
C GLU A 151 -5.82 -11.39 -10.86
N VAL A 152 -5.63 -11.82 -9.62
CA VAL A 152 -4.54 -12.71 -9.23
C VAL A 152 -5.10 -14.07 -8.88
N THR A 153 -4.65 -15.11 -9.57
CA THR A 153 -4.88 -16.50 -9.17
C THR A 153 -3.62 -17.01 -8.45
N VAL A 154 -3.79 -17.58 -7.26
CA VAL A 154 -2.67 -18.04 -6.42
C VAL A 154 -3.03 -19.34 -5.71
N LEU A 155 -2.02 -20.21 -5.53
CA LEU A 155 -2.08 -21.33 -4.60
C LEU A 155 -1.39 -20.92 -3.30
N VAL A 156 -2.10 -21.00 -2.19
CA VAL A 156 -1.53 -20.82 -0.84
C VAL A 156 -1.50 -22.18 -0.16
N CYS A 157 -0.31 -22.64 0.23
CA CYS A 157 -0.08 -24.02 0.60
C CYS A 157 0.61 -24.18 1.96
N ARG A 158 0.31 -25.32 2.61
CA ARG A 158 1.10 -25.93 3.68
C ARG A 158 1.13 -27.44 3.42
N GLU A 159 0.35 -28.22 4.19
CA GLU A 159 0.14 -29.66 3.95
C GLU A 159 -0.85 -29.90 2.81
N ILE A 160 -1.72 -28.92 2.57
CA ILE A 160 -2.67 -28.87 1.48
C ILE A 160 -2.52 -27.54 0.74
N CYS A 161 -2.94 -27.52 -0.52
CA CYS A 161 -2.94 -26.32 -1.35
C CYS A 161 -4.36 -25.79 -1.55
N LEU A 162 -4.55 -24.51 -1.21
CA LEU A 162 -5.82 -23.80 -1.37
C LEU A 162 -5.70 -22.84 -2.56
N SER A 163 -6.51 -23.07 -3.58
CA SER A 163 -6.60 -22.16 -4.73
C SER A 163 -7.49 -20.97 -4.41
N SER A 164 -7.02 -19.77 -4.74
CA SER A 164 -7.76 -18.53 -4.55
C SER A 164 -7.62 -17.59 -5.73
N LYS A 165 -8.65 -16.76 -5.92
CA LYS A 165 -8.66 -15.63 -6.83
C LYS A 165 -8.88 -14.35 -6.06
N ALA A 166 -8.02 -13.36 -6.25
CA ALA A 166 -8.14 -12.04 -5.67
C ALA A 166 -8.33 -10.99 -6.76
N GLN A 167 -9.29 -10.09 -6.58
CA GLN A 167 -9.46 -8.90 -7.40
C GLN A 167 -8.91 -7.70 -6.64
N LEU A 168 -7.94 -7.03 -7.24
CA LEU A 168 -7.26 -5.88 -6.65
C LEU A 168 -7.46 -4.68 -7.56
N SER A 169 -7.55 -3.49 -6.96
CA SER A 169 -7.53 -2.26 -7.72
C SER A 169 -6.99 -1.11 -6.90
N LEU A 170 -6.27 -0.21 -7.55
CA LEU A 170 -5.93 1.09 -7.00
C LEU A 170 -6.16 2.18 -8.06
N ILE A 171 -6.20 3.43 -7.60
CA ILE A 171 -6.39 4.58 -8.47
C ILE A 171 -5.21 5.52 -8.27
N LEU A 172 -4.50 5.85 -9.34
CA LEU A 172 -3.43 6.85 -9.32
C LEU A 172 -3.82 8.05 -10.18
N PRO A 173 -3.54 9.28 -9.73
CA PRO A 173 -3.59 10.43 -10.60
C PRO A 173 -2.54 10.32 -11.72
N ILE A 174 -2.81 10.94 -12.87
CA ILE A 174 -1.87 11.08 -13.97
C ILE A 174 -1.37 12.53 -14.02
N LYS A 175 -0.06 12.73 -14.17
CA LYS A 175 0.54 14.06 -14.32
C LYS A 175 1.52 14.11 -15.50
N LEU A 176 1.65 15.27 -16.13
CA LEU A 176 2.64 15.55 -17.19
C LEU A 176 4.03 15.87 -16.61
N ARG A 177 4.48 15.07 -15.64
CA ARG A 177 5.80 15.21 -15.02
C ARG A 177 6.27 13.87 -14.49
N GLN A 178 7.57 13.78 -14.20
CA GLN A 178 8.16 12.57 -13.63
C GLN A 178 7.40 12.10 -12.37
N PRO A 179 7.22 10.78 -12.21
CA PRO A 179 6.57 10.21 -11.04
C PRO A 179 7.43 10.41 -9.79
N GLU A 180 6.81 10.79 -8.68
CA GLU A 180 7.47 10.91 -7.37
C GLU A 180 7.28 9.63 -6.56
N PRO A 181 8.30 9.14 -5.83
CA PRO A 181 8.17 7.98 -4.96
C PRO A 181 7.10 8.17 -3.89
N HIS A 182 6.27 7.16 -3.68
CA HIS A 182 5.22 7.16 -2.67
C HIS A 182 5.82 6.99 -1.27
N ALA A 183 5.43 7.86 -0.35
CA ALA A 183 6.11 8.04 0.94
C ALA A 183 6.12 6.77 1.82
N ARG A 184 5.11 5.91 1.69
CA ARG A 184 4.98 4.68 2.51
C ARG A 184 5.51 3.41 1.85
N THR A 185 5.53 3.36 0.52
CA THR A 185 5.71 2.10 -0.22
C THR A 185 7.03 2.05 -0.97
N SER A 186 7.62 3.18 -1.37
CA SER A 186 8.89 3.22 -2.11
C SER A 186 10.03 2.42 -1.45
N ALA A 187 10.17 2.51 -0.13
CA ALA A 187 11.16 1.73 0.62
C ALA A 187 10.97 0.20 0.51
N LEU A 188 9.73 -0.27 0.36
CA LEU A 188 9.44 -1.69 0.14
C LEU A 188 9.91 -2.14 -1.26
N PHE A 189 9.73 -1.29 -2.29
CA PHE A 189 10.26 -1.57 -3.64
C PHE A 189 11.78 -1.64 -3.64
N ASP A 190 12.45 -0.71 -2.95
CA ASP A 190 13.91 -0.73 -2.83
C ASP A 190 14.43 -1.96 -2.07
N ALA A 191 13.72 -2.40 -1.02
CA ALA A 191 14.06 -3.62 -0.31
C ALA A 191 13.89 -4.86 -1.20
N THR A 192 12.81 -4.94 -1.96
CA THR A 192 12.53 -6.05 -2.88
C THR A 192 13.52 -6.08 -4.05
N ARG A 193 13.89 -4.94 -4.62
CA ARG A 193 14.91 -4.91 -5.69
C ARG A 193 16.28 -5.44 -5.25
N LYS A 194 16.62 -5.30 -3.96
CA LYS A 194 17.87 -5.87 -3.41
C LYS A 194 17.85 -7.40 -3.31
N SER A 195 16.67 -8.02 -3.29
CA SER A 195 16.51 -9.49 -3.25
C SER A 195 16.27 -10.11 -4.63
N LEU A 196 16.23 -9.33 -5.71
CA LEU A 196 16.12 -9.86 -7.07
C LEU A 196 17.37 -10.66 -7.47
N PRO A 197 17.20 -11.78 -8.21
CA PRO A 197 18.31 -12.51 -8.80
C PRO A 197 19.14 -11.60 -9.71
N ARG A 198 20.47 -11.68 -9.58
CA ARG A 198 21.38 -10.98 -10.48
C ARG A 198 21.68 -11.85 -11.69
N PRO A 199 21.78 -11.27 -12.91
CA PRO A 199 22.27 -12.01 -14.06
C PRO A 199 23.61 -12.68 -13.74
N ALA A 200 23.79 -13.92 -14.22
CA ALA A 200 25.08 -14.57 -14.14
C ALA A 200 26.15 -13.69 -14.81
N ARG A 201 27.35 -13.61 -14.20
CA ARG A 201 28.45 -12.84 -14.79
C ARG A 201 28.79 -13.42 -16.16
N ARG A 202 29.05 -12.56 -17.15
CA ARG A 202 29.29 -12.97 -18.55
C ARG A 202 30.45 -13.95 -18.73
N ASP A 203 31.39 -13.99 -17.80
CA ASP A 203 32.58 -14.84 -17.77
C ASP A 203 32.36 -16.23 -17.16
N TRP A 204 31.15 -16.56 -16.70
CA TRP A 204 30.86 -17.84 -16.04
C TRP A 204 31.34 -19.07 -16.82
N ARG A 205 31.33 -19.03 -18.16
CA ARG A 205 31.79 -20.14 -19.02
C ARG A 205 33.29 -20.38 -18.94
N ARG A 206 34.09 -19.35 -18.64
CA ARG A 206 35.56 -19.46 -18.51
C ARG A 206 36.00 -20.01 -17.16
N MET A 207 35.09 -20.13 -16.20
CA MET A 207 35.37 -20.63 -14.86
C MET A 207 35.37 -22.17 -14.79
N PHE A 208 34.87 -22.83 -15.83
CA PHE A 208 34.77 -24.30 -15.94
C PHE A 208 35.49 -24.86 -17.19
N SER A 209 36.38 -24.07 -17.81
CA SER A 209 37.29 -24.49 -18.88
C SER A 209 38.69 -24.69 -18.30
#